data_AF-A0A7S9RP86-F1
#
_entry.id   AF-A0A7S9RP86-F1
#
_cell.length_a   1.000
_cell.length_b   1.000
_cell.length_c   1.000
_cell.angle_alpha   90.00
_cell.angle_beta   90.00
_cell.angle_gamma   90.00
#
_symmetry.space_group_name_H-M   'P 1'
#
loop_
_entity.id
_entity.type
_entity.pdbx_description
1 polymer ?
#
loop_
_entity_poly.entity_id
_entity_poly.type
_entity_poly.pdbx_seq_one_letter_code
_entity_poly.pdbx_strand_id
1 'polypeptide(L)'
;MKKVSLLALSGIIALALSGCGNDDGVSGKVARSFKEACQDTTTKYDWLVADVKYKLIQLDKNDIHKKDYVVYDKNDETHDIGGMARRDLTNYDQFTITNDDNFAYAKIKVRGPIKCMEAKDTFDKAPENVKPMKRYVFFTSTQTNVERK
;
A
#
# COMPACT_ATOMS: atom_id res chain seq x y z
N MET A 1 43.56 30.11 22.53
CA MET A 1 42.52 29.42 21.74
C MET A 1 41.47 28.83 22.68
N LYS A 2 40.24 29.33 22.65
CA LYS A 2 39.02 28.59 23.06
C LYS A 2 37.88 29.11 22.17
N LYS A 3 37.35 28.23 21.32
CA LYS A 3 36.19 28.47 20.45
C LYS A 3 34.95 28.34 21.32
N VAL A 4 33.99 29.25 21.21
CA VAL A 4 32.62 29.01 21.66
C VAL A 4 31.67 29.47 20.57
N SER A 5 30.83 28.54 20.16
CA SER A 5 30.07 28.48 18.91
C SER A 5 29.05 29.59 18.73
N LEU A 6 28.99 30.11 17.50
CA LEU A 6 27.73 30.54 16.90
C LEU A 6 26.85 29.31 16.66
N LEU A 7 25.63 29.31 17.18
CA LEU A 7 24.49 28.55 16.65
C LEU A 7 23.21 29.24 17.12
N ALA A 8 22.95 30.42 16.54
CA ALA A 8 21.58 30.92 16.44
C ALA A 8 20.90 30.08 15.35
N LEU A 9 20.36 28.91 15.73
CA LEU A 9 19.57 28.08 14.83
C LEU A 9 18.15 28.67 14.75
N SER A 10 18.00 29.67 13.90
CA SER A 10 16.72 30.01 13.30
C SER A 10 16.25 28.81 12.47
N GLY A 11 15.20 28.12 12.92
CA GLY A 11 14.69 26.90 12.31
C GLY A 11 13.19 26.77 12.48
N ILE A 12 12.46 27.68 11.84
CA ILE A 12 11.29 27.41 10.99
C ILE A 12 10.07 26.70 11.63
N ILE A 13 9.05 27.50 11.92
CA ILE A 13 7.63 27.33 11.54
C ILE A 13 7.01 25.95 11.86
N ALA A 14 6.47 25.82 13.07
CA ALA A 14 5.32 24.94 13.32
C ALA A 14 4.05 25.61 12.78
N LEU A 15 3.84 25.50 11.46
CA LEU A 15 2.57 25.89 10.83
C LEU A 15 1.50 24.89 11.27
N ALA A 16 0.57 25.39 12.05
CA ALA A 16 -0.72 24.78 12.31
C ALA A 16 -1.39 24.39 10.98
N LEU A 17 -1.62 23.10 10.77
CA LEU A 17 -2.72 22.59 9.96
C LEU A 17 -3.35 21.43 10.71
N SER A 18 -4.46 21.78 11.34
CA SER A 18 -5.53 20.93 11.85
C SER A 18 -5.79 19.69 10.98
N GLY A 19 -5.66 18.52 11.61
CA GLY A 19 -6.20 17.25 11.13
C GLY A 19 -6.02 16.22 12.24
N CYS A 20 -7.05 16.05 13.08
CA CYS A 20 -7.08 15.09 14.18
C CYS A 20 -6.49 13.73 13.80
N GLY A 21 -5.52 13.29 14.61
CA GLY A 21 -5.30 11.89 14.97
C GLY A 21 -5.15 10.90 13.82
N ASN A 22 -3.95 10.84 13.24
CA ASN A 22 -3.35 9.57 12.81
C ASN A 22 -1.86 9.84 12.61
N ASP A 23 -1.09 9.61 13.68
CA ASP A 23 0.35 9.86 13.72
C ASP A 23 1.09 8.71 13.00
N ASP A 24 0.90 8.65 11.69
CA ASP A 24 1.56 7.67 10.83
C ASP A 24 3.01 8.06 10.51
N GLY A 25 3.49 9.16 11.09
CA GLY A 25 4.82 9.71 10.87
C GLY A 25 5.03 10.27 9.45
N VAL A 26 3.95 10.53 8.72
CA VAL A 26 3.99 11.00 7.32
C VAL A 26 3.35 12.38 7.18
N SER A 27 3.97 13.26 6.40
CA SER A 27 3.45 14.57 6.04
C SER A 27 2.85 14.56 4.63
N GLY A 28 1.69 15.19 4.43
CA GLY A 28 1.01 15.32 3.14
C GLY A 28 -0.44 14.81 3.20
N LYS A 29 -1.12 14.77 2.04
CA LYS A 29 -2.47 14.22 1.94
C LYS A 29 -2.40 12.69 1.89
N VAL A 30 -3.15 12.03 2.77
CA VAL A 30 -3.06 10.57 2.97
C VAL A 30 -4.39 9.91 2.64
N ALA A 31 -4.38 8.94 1.73
CA ALA A 31 -5.48 8.00 1.57
C ALA A 31 -5.38 6.92 2.64
N ARG A 32 -6.48 6.59 3.30
CA ARG A 32 -6.54 5.61 4.41
C ARG A 32 -6.94 4.20 3.99
N SER A 33 -7.27 4.03 2.70
CA SER A 33 -7.69 2.76 2.11
C SER A 33 -7.47 2.76 0.60
N PHE A 34 -7.43 1.58 -0.02
CA PHE A 34 -7.45 1.46 -1.48
C PHE A 34 -8.75 2.01 -2.07
N LYS A 35 -9.88 1.79 -1.39
CA LYS A 35 -11.17 2.36 -1.79
C LYS A 35 -11.11 3.89 -1.88
N GLU A 36 -10.62 4.56 -0.85
CA GLU A 36 -10.49 6.02 -0.84
C GLU A 36 -9.55 6.51 -1.95
N ALA A 37 -8.40 5.85 -2.12
CA ALA A 37 -7.45 6.13 -3.18
C ALA A 37 -8.03 5.97 -4.60
N CYS A 38 -9.03 5.11 -4.77
CA CYS A 38 -9.66 4.81 -6.06
C CYS A 38 -10.99 5.53 -6.32
N GLN A 39 -11.70 5.96 -5.27
CA GLN A 39 -13.00 6.62 -5.35
C GLN A 39 -12.88 8.11 -5.72
N ASP A 40 -11.90 8.81 -5.14
CA ASP A 40 -11.67 10.22 -5.45
C ASP A 40 -10.54 10.38 -6.47
N THR A 41 -10.91 10.47 -7.74
CA THR A 41 -9.97 10.66 -8.85
C THR A 41 -9.48 12.10 -8.99
N THR A 42 -10.10 13.05 -8.28
CA THR A 42 -9.72 14.47 -8.31
C THR A 42 -8.66 14.81 -7.28
N THR A 43 -8.61 14.01 -6.21
CA THR A 43 -7.60 14.12 -5.18
C THR A 43 -6.28 13.49 -5.61
N LYS A 44 -5.20 14.27 -5.46
CA LYS A 44 -3.83 13.74 -5.49
C LYS A 44 -3.40 13.46 -4.06
N TYR A 45 -3.23 12.18 -3.75
CA TYR A 45 -2.67 11.72 -2.47
C TYR A 45 -1.14 11.64 -2.57
N ASP A 46 -0.45 12.07 -1.52
CA ASP A 46 1.00 11.93 -1.35
C ASP A 46 1.36 10.55 -0.79
N TRP A 47 0.44 9.98 0.00
CA TRP A 47 0.60 8.71 0.69
C TRP A 47 -0.68 7.87 0.64
N LEU A 48 -0.50 6.55 0.66
CA LEU A 48 -1.52 5.59 1.06
C LEU A 48 -1.06 4.94 2.37
N VAL A 49 -1.83 5.08 3.44
CA VAL A 49 -1.60 4.40 4.70
C VAL A 49 -2.84 3.60 5.08
N ALA A 50 -2.78 2.28 4.92
CA ALA A 50 -3.95 1.42 5.04
C ALA A 50 -3.66 0.19 5.90
N ASP A 51 -4.65 -0.20 6.71
CA ASP A 51 -4.72 -1.54 7.28
C ASP A 51 -5.27 -2.50 6.25
N VAL A 52 -4.52 -3.56 5.97
CA VAL A 52 -4.78 -4.47 4.86
C VAL A 52 -4.81 -5.92 5.30
N LYS A 53 -5.48 -6.72 4.49
CA LYS A 53 -5.33 -8.17 4.46
C LYS A 53 -4.68 -8.57 3.14
N TYR A 54 -3.78 -9.53 3.16
CA TYR A 54 -3.06 -9.97 1.98
C TYR A 54 -2.87 -11.48 1.95
N LYS A 55 -2.78 -12.03 0.75
CA LYS A 55 -2.38 -13.41 0.52
C LYS A 55 -1.66 -13.54 -0.81
N LEU A 56 -0.71 -14.48 -0.86
CA LEU A 56 -0.08 -14.90 -2.10
C LEU A 56 -1.09 -15.72 -2.90
N ILE A 57 -1.25 -15.35 -4.17
CA ILE A 57 -2.10 -16.06 -5.12
C ILE A 57 -1.27 -16.46 -6.33
N GLN A 58 -1.73 -17.49 -7.04
CA GLN A 58 -1.22 -17.80 -8.36
C GLN A 58 -2.15 -17.17 -9.39
N LEU A 59 -1.72 -16.16 -10.13
CA LEU A 59 -2.54 -15.46 -11.14
C LEU A 59 -2.87 -16.33 -12.35
N ASP A 60 -2.13 -17.42 -12.56
CA ASP A 60 -2.33 -18.36 -13.67
C ASP A 60 -2.11 -19.78 -13.16
N LYS A 61 -3.20 -20.55 -13.06
CA LYS A 61 -3.15 -21.94 -12.58
C LYS A 61 -2.19 -22.83 -13.38
N ASN A 62 -1.89 -22.47 -14.63
CA ASN A 62 -1.02 -23.24 -15.52
C ASN A 62 0.44 -22.75 -15.50
N ASP A 63 0.74 -21.65 -14.79
CA ASP A 63 2.07 -21.07 -14.73
C ASP A 63 2.45 -20.74 -13.27
N ILE A 64 3.24 -21.64 -12.68
CA ILE A 64 3.72 -21.53 -11.29
C ILE A 64 4.62 -20.32 -11.05
N HIS A 65 5.14 -19.69 -12.10
CA HIS A 65 5.98 -18.49 -12.02
C HIS A 65 5.16 -17.19 -11.99
N LYS A 66 3.83 -17.27 -12.16
CA LYS A 66 2.91 -16.14 -12.02
C LYS A 66 2.23 -16.14 -10.66
N LYS A 67 3.02 -16.12 -9.59
CA LYS A 67 2.50 -15.79 -8.26
C LYS A 67 2.55 -14.28 -8.03
N ASP A 68 1.54 -13.77 -7.33
CA ASP A 68 1.46 -12.36 -6.94
C ASP A 68 0.73 -12.21 -5.60
N TYR A 69 0.94 -11.10 -4.90
CA TYR A 69 0.14 -10.81 -3.72
C TYR A 69 -1.06 -9.98 -4.13
N VAL A 70 -2.23 -10.44 -3.69
CA VAL A 70 -3.40 -9.58 -3.62
C VAL A 70 -3.48 -8.99 -2.24
N VAL A 71 -3.73 -7.69 -2.20
CA VAL A 71 -3.88 -6.92 -0.99
C VAL A 71 -5.24 -6.23 -1.05
N TYR A 72 -6.03 -6.35 0.01
CA TYR A 72 -7.32 -5.68 0.13
C TYR A 72 -7.34 -4.86 1.41
N ASP A 73 -8.22 -3.87 1.48
CA ASP A 73 -8.48 -3.20 2.75
C ASP A 73 -8.94 -4.27 3.77
N LYS A 74 -8.46 -4.19 5.02
CA LYS A 74 -8.64 -5.24 6.05
C LYS A 74 -10.11 -5.68 6.19
N ASN A 75 -11.01 -4.71 6.20
CA ASN A 75 -12.45 -4.90 6.38
C ASN A 75 -13.22 -4.98 5.06
N ASP A 76 -12.55 -5.12 3.91
CA ASP A 76 -13.23 -5.22 2.63
C ASP A 76 -13.76 -6.63 2.36
N GLU A 77 -15.08 -6.75 2.24
CA GLU A 77 -15.78 -7.98 1.89
C GLU A 77 -16.06 -8.11 0.39
N THR A 78 -15.99 -7.00 -0.36
CA THR A 78 -16.31 -7.05 -1.79
C THR A 78 -15.12 -7.45 -2.64
N HIS A 79 -13.87 -7.15 -2.23
CA HIS A 79 -12.65 -7.42 -3.01
C HIS A 79 -12.65 -6.79 -4.41
N ASP A 80 -13.52 -5.82 -4.64
CA ASP A 80 -13.65 -5.13 -5.93
C ASP A 80 -12.47 -4.17 -6.17
N ILE A 81 -11.88 -3.65 -5.09
CA ILE A 81 -10.74 -2.73 -5.12
C ILE A 81 -9.65 -3.23 -4.18
N GLY A 82 -8.41 -3.25 -4.66
CA GLY A 82 -7.27 -3.68 -3.86
C GLY A 82 -5.97 -3.03 -4.28
N GLY A 83 -4.89 -3.69 -3.90
CA GLY A 83 -3.52 -3.30 -4.13
C GLY A 83 -2.74 -4.36 -4.87
N MET A 84 -1.86 -3.95 -5.78
CA MET A 84 -0.95 -4.84 -6.51
C MET A 84 0.48 -4.33 -6.39
N ALA A 85 1.38 -5.20 -5.93
CA ALA A 85 2.79 -4.89 -5.73
C ALA A 85 3.63 -5.43 -6.90
N ARG A 86 4.56 -4.63 -7.44
CA ARG A 86 5.50 -5.13 -8.47
C ARG A 86 6.51 -6.13 -7.89
N ARG A 87 6.75 -7.24 -8.61
CA ARG A 87 7.87 -8.19 -8.42
C ARG A 87 9.23 -7.47 -8.55
N ASP A 88 9.82 -7.09 -7.42
CA ASP A 88 11.27 -7.19 -7.25
C ASP A 88 11.48 -8.10 -6.05
N LEU A 89 12.10 -9.25 -6.29
CA LEU A 89 12.20 -10.39 -5.37
C LEU A 89 12.81 -10.05 -4.01
N THR A 90 13.56 -8.95 -3.90
CA THR A 90 14.09 -8.39 -2.63
C THR A 90 13.03 -7.80 -1.70
N ASN A 91 11.76 -7.75 -2.14
CA ASN A 91 10.68 -7.05 -1.43
C ASN A 91 9.56 -7.94 -0.93
N TYR A 92 9.57 -9.21 -1.37
CA TYR A 92 8.72 -10.23 -0.76
C TYR A 92 9.17 -10.61 0.65
N ASP A 93 10.30 -10.10 1.14
CA ASP A 93 10.71 -10.22 2.54
C ASP A 93 9.83 -9.37 3.49
N GLN A 94 9.14 -8.33 2.98
CA GLN A 94 8.28 -7.47 3.82
C GLN A 94 6.88 -8.07 4.08
N PHE A 95 6.36 -8.89 3.15
CA PHE A 95 5.13 -9.64 3.33
C PHE A 95 5.48 -11.11 3.55
N THR A 96 5.14 -11.69 4.70
CA THR A 96 5.33 -13.12 4.94
C THR A 96 4.72 -13.94 3.81
N ILE A 97 5.47 -14.93 3.28
CA ILE A 97 4.93 -15.92 2.35
C ILE A 97 3.78 -16.66 3.03
N THR A 98 2.56 -16.39 2.58
CA THR A 98 1.36 -17.12 2.99
C THR A 98 1.17 -18.28 2.02
N ASN A 99 1.21 -19.53 2.49
CA ASN A 99 0.98 -20.70 1.63
C ASN A 99 -0.40 -21.34 1.85
N ASP A 100 -1.22 -20.80 2.76
CA ASP A 100 -2.31 -21.58 3.40
C ASP A 100 -3.72 -21.10 3.00
N ASP A 101 -3.90 -20.45 1.85
CA ASP A 101 -5.14 -19.80 1.37
C ASP A 101 -5.77 -18.73 2.30
N ASN A 102 -5.26 -18.61 3.53
CA ASN A 102 -5.67 -17.67 4.56
C ASN A 102 -5.02 -16.30 4.35
N PHE A 103 -5.76 -15.26 4.70
CA PHE A 103 -5.25 -13.90 4.72
C PHE A 103 -4.35 -13.66 5.93
N ALA A 104 -3.19 -13.06 5.69
CA ALA A 104 -2.41 -12.37 6.70
C ALA A 104 -2.82 -10.89 6.77
N TYR A 105 -2.40 -10.20 7.83
CA TYR A 105 -2.76 -8.80 8.08
C TYR A 105 -1.51 -7.94 8.27
N ALA A 106 -1.58 -6.72 7.76
CA ALA A 106 -0.51 -5.75 7.91
C ALA A 106 -1.07 -4.33 7.84
N LYS A 107 -0.23 -3.36 8.18
CA LYS A 107 -0.41 -1.96 7.85
C LYS A 107 0.64 -1.58 6.82
N ILE A 108 0.22 -0.95 5.72
CA ILE A 108 1.12 -0.50 4.66
C ILE A 108 1.21 1.02 4.64
N LYS A 109 2.38 1.55 4.29
CA LYS A 109 2.62 2.96 3.99
C LYS A 109 3.29 3.06 2.63
N VAL A 110 2.57 3.55 1.63
CA VAL A 110 3.07 3.73 0.27
C VAL A 110 3.25 5.22 -0.01
N ARG A 111 4.46 5.63 -0.41
CA ARG A 111 4.78 7.00 -0.82
C ARG A 111 4.78 7.14 -2.34
N GLY A 112 4.10 8.15 -2.85
CA GLY A 112 4.22 8.52 -4.26
C GLY A 112 2.86 8.71 -4.91
N PRO A 113 2.84 8.95 -6.24
CA PRO A 113 1.60 9.20 -6.96
C PRO A 113 0.72 7.95 -6.92
N ILE A 114 -0.34 8.02 -6.12
CA ILE A 114 -1.32 6.95 -6.01
C ILE A 114 -2.19 6.95 -7.27
N LYS A 115 -2.08 5.88 -8.05
CA LYS A 115 -2.86 5.69 -9.29
C LYS A 115 -3.75 4.47 -9.15
N CYS A 116 -5.04 4.69 -9.37
CA CYS A 116 -6.01 3.62 -9.49
C CYS A 116 -6.12 3.19 -10.96
N MET A 117 -5.96 1.89 -11.21
CA MET A 117 -5.95 1.31 -12.55
C MET A 117 -7.05 0.25 -12.66
N GLU A 118 -7.60 0.09 -13.87
CA GLU A 118 -8.53 -1.01 -14.16
C GLU A 118 -7.77 -2.34 -14.20
N ALA A 119 -8.34 -3.35 -13.57
CA ALA A 119 -7.77 -4.69 -13.49
C ALA A 119 -7.76 -5.41 -14.85
N LYS A 120 -8.77 -5.12 -15.70
CA LYS A 120 -8.99 -5.82 -16.97
C LYS A 120 -8.88 -7.35 -16.77
N ASP A 121 -8.28 -8.03 -17.73
CA ASP A 121 -8.11 -9.48 -17.80
C ASP A 121 -7.02 -10.04 -16.86
N THR A 122 -6.44 -9.19 -15.98
CA THR A 122 -5.33 -9.59 -15.08
C THR A 122 -5.75 -10.68 -14.09
N PHE A 123 -7.00 -10.66 -13.63
CA PHE A 123 -7.51 -11.62 -12.65
C PHE A 123 -8.43 -12.69 -13.26
N ASP A 124 -8.69 -12.65 -14.57
CA ASP A 124 -9.57 -13.61 -15.24
C ASP A 124 -9.02 -15.05 -15.21
N LYS A 125 -7.71 -15.19 -14.98
CA LYS A 125 -7.00 -16.49 -14.85
C LYS A 125 -6.68 -16.87 -13.42
N ALA A 126 -7.05 -16.03 -12.44
CA ALA A 126 -6.86 -16.34 -11.03
C ALA A 126 -7.71 -17.55 -10.61
N PRO A 127 -7.28 -18.32 -9.61
CA PRO A 127 -8.05 -19.45 -9.09
C PRO A 127 -9.39 -18.99 -8.52
N GLU A 128 -10.37 -19.88 -8.53
CA GLU A 128 -11.77 -19.58 -8.14
C GLU A 128 -11.90 -19.04 -6.70
N ASN A 129 -10.92 -19.34 -5.84
CA ASN A 129 -10.84 -18.84 -4.47
C ASN A 129 -10.29 -17.40 -4.35
N VAL A 130 -10.08 -16.73 -5.48
CA VAL A 130 -9.72 -15.31 -5.58
C VAL A 130 -10.81 -14.61 -6.38
N LYS A 131 -11.58 -13.76 -5.72
CA LYS A 131 -12.57 -12.94 -6.42
C LYS A 131 -11.83 -11.98 -7.36
N PRO A 132 -12.21 -11.92 -8.66
CA PRO A 132 -11.54 -11.05 -9.61
C PRO A 132 -11.76 -9.59 -9.22
N MET A 133 -10.65 -8.90 -8.99
CA MET A 133 -10.62 -7.48 -8.66
C MET A 133 -11.03 -6.67 -9.88
N LYS A 134 -11.75 -5.56 -9.69
CA LYS A 134 -12.13 -4.66 -10.80
C LYS A 134 -11.09 -3.57 -11.01
N ARG A 135 -10.55 -3.04 -9.91
CA ARG A 135 -9.59 -1.92 -9.93
C ARG A 135 -8.52 -2.12 -8.87
N TYR A 136 -7.33 -1.61 -9.10
CA TYR A 136 -6.23 -1.73 -8.16
C TYR A 136 -5.37 -0.47 -8.08
N VAL A 137 -4.81 -0.24 -6.90
CA VAL A 137 -3.69 0.68 -6.73
C VAL A 137 -2.41 -0.08 -6.96
N PHE A 138 -1.62 0.36 -7.95
CA PHE A 138 -0.30 -0.19 -8.17
C PHE A 138 0.74 0.53 -7.33
N PHE A 139 1.58 -0.24 -6.65
CA PHE A 139 2.69 0.29 -5.86
C PHE A 139 3.95 -0.53 -6.05
N THR A 140 5.09 0.14 -5.88
CA THR A 140 6.39 -0.53 -5.83
C THR A 140 6.83 -0.64 -4.39
N SER A 141 7.60 -1.67 -4.14
CA SER A 141 8.22 -1.93 -2.85
C SER A 141 9.22 -0.86 -2.39
N THR A 142 9.95 -0.25 -3.31
CA THR A 142 10.84 0.89 -3.03
C THR A 142 10.08 2.09 -2.45
N GLN A 143 8.77 2.09 -2.60
CA GLN A 143 7.85 3.10 -2.12
C GLN A 143 7.00 2.63 -0.95
N THR A 144 7.13 1.36 -0.53
CA THR A 144 6.24 0.72 0.43
C THR A 144 6.99 0.31 1.69
N ASN A 145 6.45 0.69 2.84
CA ASN A 145 6.83 0.17 4.15
C ASN A 145 5.66 -0.68 4.69
N VAL A 146 5.98 -1.86 5.22
CA VAL A 146 4.98 -2.78 5.78
C VAL A 146 5.25 -2.98 7.28
N GLU A 147 4.26 -2.61 8.10
CA GLU A 147 4.23 -2.84 9.54
C GLU A 147 3.30 -4.03 9.82
N ARG A 148 3.85 -5.09 10.42
CA ARG A 148 3.06 -6.29 10.77
C ARG A 148 2.15 -6.02 11.97
N LYS A 149 0.97 -6.65 11.98
CA LYS A 149 0.01 -6.60 13.09
C LYS A 149 -0.21 -7.98 13.70
#